data_AF-A0A378ABS6-F1
#
_entry.id   AF-A0A378ABS6-F1
#
_cell.length_a   1.000
_cell.length_b   1.000
_cell.length_c   1.000
_cell.angle_alpha   90.00
_cell.angle_beta   90.00
_cell.angle_gamma   90.00
#
_symmetry.space_group_name_H-M   'P 1'
#
loop_
_entity.id
_entity.type
_entity.pdbx_description
1 polymer ?
#
loop_
_entity_poly.entity_id
_entity_poly.type
_entity_poly.pdbx_seq_one_letter_code
_entity_poly.pdbx_strand_id
1 'polypeptide(L)'
;MIRQRGMSSLLMVLLLLTLGSLLLEGLNLQQRALLAQTASETQAIRDTAIAHSALQWGKQQVWSAQVALACREQAPQGWRACLRIFGDGSLVLSSASGEVQVWQSGEVRGGQVRFFRPRLERFLPAQGGELMSNALKRQRGFSLPETVLAMALMVLTVTALGGYQRGMAQGIVQLNQTRQLWRDAWRYSQLSAPAVAGTPVR
;
A
#
# COMPACT_ATOMS: atom_id res chain seq x y z
N MET A 1 44.56 20.90 -52.44
CA MET A 1 44.18 19.60 -51.85
C MET A 1 43.60 19.86 -50.46
N ILE A 2 42.29 19.72 -50.26
CA ILE A 2 41.66 20.01 -48.95
C ILE A 2 41.12 18.71 -48.36
N ARG A 3 41.64 18.41 -47.17
CA ARG A 3 41.43 17.24 -46.32
C ARG A 3 40.22 17.51 -45.42
N GLN A 4 39.11 16.81 -45.65
CA GLN A 4 37.93 16.83 -44.77
C GLN A 4 37.21 15.48 -44.79
N ARG A 5 37.61 14.48 -43.97
CA ARG A 5 36.83 13.22 -43.78
C ARG A 5 37.00 12.53 -42.42
N GLY A 6 37.22 13.27 -41.32
CA GLY A 6 37.39 12.65 -39.98
C GLY A 6 36.72 13.34 -38.80
N MET A 7 36.36 14.63 -38.90
CA MET A 7 35.78 15.36 -37.76
C MET A 7 34.28 15.12 -37.56
N SER A 8 33.52 14.89 -38.63
CA SER A 8 32.05 14.80 -38.54
C SER A 8 31.56 13.50 -37.88
N SER A 9 32.25 12.37 -38.11
CA SER A 9 31.90 11.08 -37.49
C SER A 9 32.25 11.02 -36.00
N LEU A 10 33.37 11.61 -35.58
CA LEU A 10 33.75 11.71 -34.16
C LEU A 10 32.78 12.59 -33.38
N LEU A 11 32.37 13.73 -33.95
CA LEU A 11 31.38 14.63 -33.35
C LEU A 11 30.03 13.92 -33.15
N MET A 12 29.60 13.12 -34.14
CA MET A 12 28.38 12.33 -34.04
C MET A 12 28.45 11.28 -32.92
N VAL A 13 29.55 10.55 -32.80
CA VAL A 13 29.72 9.54 -31.73
C VAL A 13 29.74 10.21 -30.36
N LEU A 14 30.41 11.36 -30.22
CA LEU A 14 30.43 12.11 -28.96
C LEU A 14 29.03 12.61 -28.58
N LEU A 15 28.25 13.09 -29.56
CA LEU A 15 26.86 13.48 -29.36
C LEU A 15 25.97 12.29 -28.94
N LEU A 16 26.14 11.12 -29.58
CA LEU A 16 25.40 9.91 -29.20
C LEU A 16 25.75 9.44 -27.79
N LEU A 17 27.03 9.46 -27.41
CA LEU A 17 27.47 9.08 -26.07
C LEU A 17 26.96 10.05 -25.01
N THR A 18 27.05 11.36 -25.26
CA THR A 18 26.53 12.37 -24.31
C THR A 18 25.01 12.28 -24.17
N LEU A 19 24.27 12.10 -25.26
CA LEU A 19 22.82 11.88 -25.22
C LEU A 19 22.47 10.58 -24.46
N GLY A 20 23.24 9.51 -24.68
CA GLY A 20 23.08 8.22 -23.98
C GLY A 20 23.32 8.33 -22.48
N SER A 21 24.35 9.08 -22.05
CA SER A 21 24.62 9.33 -20.62
C SER A 21 23.49 10.11 -19.96
N LEU A 22 22.99 11.16 -20.60
CA LEU A 22 21.87 11.96 -20.09
C LEU A 22 20.58 11.13 -19.96
N LEU A 23 20.30 10.25 -20.94
CA LEU A 23 19.16 9.33 -20.89
C LEU A 23 19.29 8.32 -19.73
N LEU A 24 20.49 7.76 -19.54
CA LEU A 24 20.74 6.80 -18.47
C LEU A 24 20.62 7.44 -17.09
N GLU A 25 21.13 8.67 -16.94
CA GLU A 25 20.97 9.48 -15.72
C GLU A 25 19.50 9.78 -15.44
N GLY A 26 18.75 10.21 -16.46
CA GLY A 26 17.31 10.44 -16.33
C GLY A 26 16.55 9.20 -15.87
N LEU A 27 16.88 8.03 -16.43
CA LEU A 27 16.24 6.77 -16.05
C LEU A 27 16.58 6.34 -14.61
N ASN A 28 17.85 6.52 -14.21
CA ASN A 28 18.31 6.20 -12.85
C ASN A 28 17.64 7.10 -11.80
N LEU A 29 17.49 8.40 -12.11
CA LEU A 29 16.76 9.33 -11.26
C LEU A 29 15.28 8.95 -11.14
N GLN A 30 14.64 8.59 -12.26
CA GLN A 30 13.24 8.14 -12.27
C GLN A 30 13.04 6.86 -11.45
N GLN A 31 13.95 5.89 -11.57
CA GLN A 31 13.88 4.64 -10.80
C GLN A 31 13.95 4.88 -9.30
N ARG A 32 14.84 5.78 -8.84
CA ARG A 32 14.96 6.13 -7.42
C ARG A 32 13.69 6.78 -6.87
N ALA A 33 13.08 7.68 -7.65
CA ALA A 33 11.83 8.32 -7.27
C ALA A 33 10.68 7.29 -7.13
N LEU A 34 10.57 6.35 -8.08
CA LEU A 34 9.57 5.29 -8.03
C LEU A 34 9.79 4.32 -6.86
N LEU A 35 11.05 3.95 -6.57
CA LEU A 35 11.38 3.10 -5.43
C LEU A 35 11.08 3.80 -4.10
N ALA A 36 11.35 5.09 -3.98
CA ALA A 36 11.03 5.87 -2.79
C ALA A 36 9.51 5.97 -2.57
N GLN A 37 8.74 6.23 -3.62
CA GLN A 37 7.28 6.30 -3.56
C GLN A 37 6.65 4.95 -3.20
N THR A 38 7.09 3.86 -3.82
CA THR A 38 6.56 2.52 -3.52
C THR A 38 6.96 2.03 -2.13
N ALA A 39 8.13 2.44 -1.62
CA ALA A 39 8.54 2.11 -0.26
C ALA A 39 7.64 2.77 0.79
N SER A 40 7.28 4.06 0.62
CA SER A 40 6.37 4.73 1.55
C SER A 40 4.95 4.17 1.47
N GLU A 41 4.45 3.86 0.27
CA GLU A 41 3.14 3.20 0.10
C GLU A 41 3.12 1.81 0.75
N THR A 42 4.18 1.03 0.56
CA THR A 42 4.30 -0.31 1.17
C THR A 42 4.35 -0.21 2.69
N GLN A 43 5.05 0.78 3.23
CA GLN A 43 5.12 1.03 4.66
C GLN A 43 3.74 1.40 5.23
N ALA A 44 3.01 2.31 4.59
CA ALA A 44 1.66 2.69 5.01
C ALA A 44 0.69 1.48 5.01
N ILE A 45 0.79 0.60 4.00
CA ILE A 45 -0.01 -0.63 3.95
C ILE A 45 0.34 -1.58 5.10
N ARG A 46 1.64 -1.75 5.39
CA ARG A 46 2.12 -2.60 6.50
C ARG A 46 1.64 -2.08 7.85
N ASP A 47 1.78 -0.79 8.09
CA ASP A 47 1.37 -0.14 9.35
C ASP A 47 -0.14 -0.28 9.55
N THR A 48 -0.92 -0.09 8.49
CA THR A 48 -2.37 -0.32 8.51
C THR A 48 -2.70 -1.78 8.84
N ALA A 49 -2.03 -2.73 8.20
CA ALA A 49 -2.24 -4.15 8.45
C ALA A 49 -1.89 -4.54 9.90
N ILE A 50 -0.78 -4.02 10.44
CA ILE A 50 -0.36 -4.27 11.83
C ILE A 50 -1.37 -3.68 12.81
N ALA A 51 -1.79 -2.43 12.60
CA ALA A 51 -2.78 -1.77 13.45
C ALA A 51 -4.09 -2.59 13.48
N HIS A 52 -4.61 -3.00 12.32
CA HIS A 52 -5.82 -3.84 12.26
C HIS A 52 -5.63 -5.24 12.87
N SER A 53 -4.47 -5.88 12.67
CA SER A 53 -4.15 -7.18 13.26
C SER A 53 -4.13 -7.10 14.79
N ALA A 54 -3.43 -6.07 15.32
CA ALA A 54 -3.38 -5.78 16.75
C ALA A 54 -4.77 -5.48 17.34
N LEU A 55 -5.65 -4.82 16.57
CA LEU A 55 -7.05 -4.59 16.98
C LEU A 55 -7.83 -5.91 17.08
N GLN A 56 -7.71 -6.80 16.08
CA GLN A 56 -8.40 -8.09 16.11
C GLN A 56 -7.87 -8.99 17.23
N TRP A 57 -6.55 -9.02 17.43
CA TRP A 57 -5.94 -9.68 18.58
C TRP A 57 -6.46 -9.12 19.91
N GLY A 58 -6.53 -7.78 20.03
CA GLY A 58 -7.06 -7.10 21.21
C GLY A 58 -8.50 -7.50 21.54
N LYS A 59 -9.33 -7.79 20.53
CA LYS A 59 -10.71 -8.27 20.76
C LYS A 59 -10.80 -9.70 21.29
N GLN A 60 -9.76 -10.50 21.08
CA GLN A 60 -9.66 -11.86 21.62
C GLN A 60 -9.13 -11.88 23.06
N GLN A 61 -8.62 -10.75 23.57
CA GLN A 61 -8.14 -10.65 24.94
C GLN A 61 -9.29 -10.51 25.94
N VAL A 62 -9.08 -11.04 27.14
CA VAL A 62 -10.02 -10.89 28.26
C VAL A 62 -9.78 -9.53 28.92
N TRP A 63 -10.79 -8.67 28.87
CA TRP A 63 -10.74 -7.33 29.45
C TRP A 63 -11.57 -7.27 30.72
N SER A 64 -11.02 -6.67 31.78
CA SER A 64 -11.75 -6.39 33.01
C SER A 64 -12.62 -5.15 32.82
N ALA A 65 -13.93 -5.28 33.03
CA ALA A 65 -14.88 -4.16 32.97
C ALA A 65 -14.70 -3.13 34.11
N GLN A 66 -13.80 -3.39 35.05
CA GLN A 66 -13.56 -2.60 36.25
C GLN A 66 -12.51 -1.49 36.05
N VAL A 67 -11.66 -1.60 35.03
CA VAL A 67 -10.54 -0.67 34.81
C VAL A 67 -10.88 0.26 33.65
N ALA A 68 -10.93 1.57 33.93
CA ALA A 68 -11.31 2.59 32.94
C ALA A 68 -10.32 2.72 31.76
N LEU A 69 -9.03 2.38 31.95
CA LEU A 69 -8.04 2.34 30.89
C LEU A 69 -7.08 1.17 31.12
N ALA A 70 -7.05 0.20 30.20
CA ALA A 70 -6.16 -0.96 30.26
C ALA A 70 -5.47 -1.17 28.91
N CYS A 71 -4.14 -1.28 28.90
CA CYS A 71 -3.36 -1.61 27.70
C CYS A 71 -2.74 -3.00 27.84
N ARG A 72 -2.74 -3.75 26.74
CA ARG A 72 -2.08 -5.04 26.62
C ARG A 72 -1.12 -4.99 25.43
N GLU A 73 0.07 -5.53 25.64
CA GLU A 73 1.12 -5.61 24.62
C GLU A 73 1.57 -7.06 24.44
N GLN A 74 1.83 -7.46 23.20
CA GLN A 74 2.37 -8.77 22.85
C GLN A 74 3.83 -8.62 22.40
N ALA A 75 4.76 -8.89 23.31
CA ALA A 75 6.21 -8.76 23.10
C ALA A 75 6.77 -9.40 21.81
N PRO A 76 6.33 -10.60 21.35
CA PRO A 76 6.90 -11.18 20.14
C PRO A 76 6.48 -10.52 18.82
N GLN A 77 5.40 -9.73 18.80
CA GLN A 77 4.89 -9.09 17.55
C GLN A 77 4.77 -7.57 17.65
N GLY A 78 5.10 -6.99 18.81
CA GLY A 78 4.99 -5.54 19.07
C GLY A 78 3.55 -5.01 19.04
N TRP A 79 2.54 -5.90 19.06
CA TRP A 79 1.15 -5.48 19.02
C TRP A 79 0.76 -4.84 20.35
N ARG A 80 0.11 -3.68 20.26
CA ARG A 80 -0.46 -2.96 21.41
C ARG A 80 -1.93 -2.69 21.16
N ALA A 81 -2.76 -3.08 22.12
CA ALA A 81 -4.18 -2.76 22.13
C ALA A 81 -4.53 -2.13 23.49
N CYS A 82 -5.23 -1.01 23.47
CA CYS A 82 -5.68 -0.30 24.66
C CYS A 82 -7.20 -0.21 24.66
N LEU A 83 -7.81 -0.64 25.76
CA LEU A 83 -9.23 -0.51 26.02
C LEU A 83 -9.46 0.68 26.95
N ARG A 84 -10.38 1.56 26.55
CA ARG A 84 -10.89 2.65 27.38
C ARG A 84 -12.39 2.49 27.59
N ILE A 85 -12.83 2.51 28.83
CA ILE A 85 -14.25 2.47 29.23
C ILE A 85 -14.65 3.87 29.69
N PHE A 86 -15.78 4.35 29.21
CA PHE A 86 -16.36 5.64 29.54
C PHE A 86 -17.48 5.47 30.58
N GLY A 87 -17.78 6.54 31.32
CA GLY A 87 -18.75 6.50 32.43
C GLY A 87 -20.20 6.20 32.00
N ASP A 88 -20.51 6.33 30.71
CA ASP A 88 -21.79 5.98 30.09
C ASP A 88 -21.90 4.48 29.74
N GLY A 89 -20.87 3.68 30.04
CA GLY A 89 -20.82 2.26 29.70
C GLY A 89 -20.36 1.98 28.27
N SER A 90 -20.10 3.03 27.47
CA SER A 90 -19.44 2.88 26.18
C SER A 90 -17.96 2.54 26.37
N LEU A 91 -17.38 1.80 25.44
CA LEU A 91 -15.96 1.49 25.45
C LEU A 91 -15.39 1.62 24.05
N VAL A 92 -14.09 1.92 24.00
CA VAL A 92 -13.32 1.98 22.76
C VAL A 92 -12.06 1.15 22.95
N LEU A 93 -11.86 0.19 22.04
CA LEU A 93 -10.59 -0.49 21.88
C LEU A 93 -9.84 0.18 20.74
N SER A 94 -8.59 0.58 20.99
CA SER A 94 -7.72 1.19 20.01
C SER A 94 -6.39 0.45 19.90
N SER A 95 -5.84 0.38 18.69
CA SER A 95 -4.47 -0.04 18.41
C SER A 95 -3.83 0.95 17.45
N ALA A 96 -2.50 1.05 17.51
CA ALA A 96 -1.74 1.96 16.68
C ALA A 96 -0.47 1.28 16.15
N SER A 97 -0.06 1.67 14.95
CA SER A 97 1.20 1.27 14.32
C SER A 97 1.63 2.38 13.35
N GLY A 98 2.83 2.93 13.54
CA GLY A 98 3.27 4.11 12.78
C GLY A 98 2.33 5.31 13.02
N GLU A 99 1.91 5.95 11.93
CA GLU A 99 0.90 7.03 11.96
C GLU A 99 -0.55 6.51 11.94
N VAL A 100 -0.74 5.20 11.77
CA VAL A 100 -2.08 4.62 11.64
C VAL A 100 -2.64 4.27 13.02
N GLN A 101 -3.78 4.86 13.35
CA GLN A 101 -4.55 4.53 14.55
C GLN A 101 -5.92 4.00 14.14
N VAL A 102 -6.25 2.79 14.62
CA VAL A 102 -7.56 2.18 14.40
C VAL A 102 -8.27 2.00 15.73
N TRP A 103 -9.59 2.14 15.70
CA TRP A 103 -10.42 2.01 16.89
C TRP A 103 -11.72 1.29 16.55
N GLN A 104 -12.25 0.60 17.55
CA GLN A 104 -13.55 -0.06 17.49
C GLN A 104 -14.31 0.23 18.78
N SER A 105 -15.53 0.73 18.63
CA SER A 105 -16.43 0.98 19.74
C SER A 105 -17.14 -0.30 20.20
N GLY A 106 -17.60 -0.27 21.44
CA GLY A 106 -18.44 -1.29 22.05
C GLY A 106 -19.17 -0.75 23.27
N GLU A 107 -19.72 -1.66 24.04
CA GLU A 107 -20.47 -1.37 25.26
C GLU A 107 -20.19 -2.45 26.32
N VAL A 108 -20.18 -2.05 27.59
CA VAL A 108 -20.13 -2.96 28.74
C VAL A 108 -21.57 -3.34 29.12
N ARG A 109 -21.99 -4.57 28.82
CA ARG A 109 -23.33 -5.06 29.16
C ARG A 109 -23.24 -6.26 30.10
N GLY A 110 -23.77 -6.11 31.32
CA GLY A 110 -23.75 -7.17 32.34
C GLY A 110 -22.33 -7.58 32.77
N GLY A 111 -21.38 -6.64 32.78
CA GLY A 111 -19.97 -6.89 33.12
C GLY A 111 -19.14 -7.53 32.00
N GLN A 112 -19.73 -7.82 30.83
CA GLN A 112 -19.01 -8.28 29.64
C GLN A 112 -18.82 -7.16 28.62
N VAL A 113 -17.62 -7.10 28.05
CA VAL A 113 -17.25 -6.20 26.95
C VAL A 113 -17.77 -6.77 25.63
N ARG A 114 -18.65 -6.04 24.94
CA ARG A 114 -19.15 -6.40 23.60
C ARG A 114 -18.80 -5.32 22.58
N PHE A 115 -18.17 -5.73 21.48
CA PHE A 115 -17.78 -4.82 20.40
C PHE A 115 -18.86 -4.72 19.32
N PHE A 116 -19.11 -3.52 18.79
CA PHE A 116 -20.08 -3.30 17.71
C PHE A 116 -19.54 -3.79 16.35
N ARG A 117 -20.40 -4.30 15.47
CA ARG A 117 -19.97 -4.65 14.09
C ARG A 117 -19.60 -3.38 13.31
N PRO A 118 -18.52 -3.40 12.50
CA PRO A 118 -18.23 -2.31 11.58
C PRO A 118 -19.39 -2.14 10.61
N ARG A 119 -20.09 -1.00 10.62
CA ARG A 119 -21.14 -0.68 9.65
C ARG A 119 -20.52 0.12 8.50
N LEU A 120 -20.54 -0.47 7.30
CA LEU A 120 -19.83 0.00 6.10
C LEU A 120 -20.37 1.31 5.51
N GLU A 121 -21.54 1.77 5.95
CA GLU A 121 -22.33 2.85 5.30
C GLU A 121 -21.73 4.27 5.38
N ARG A 122 -20.53 4.45 5.97
CA ARG A 122 -19.96 5.78 6.22
C ARG A 122 -18.77 6.17 5.33
N PHE A 123 -18.34 5.32 4.40
CA PHE A 123 -17.14 5.55 3.58
C PHE A 123 -17.41 5.38 2.08
N LEU A 124 -18.14 6.33 1.49
CA LEU A 124 -18.18 6.52 0.04
C LEU A 124 -18.00 8.02 -0.24
N PRO A 125 -16.82 8.47 -0.71
CA PRO A 125 -16.69 9.76 -1.34
C PRO A 125 -17.34 9.71 -2.72
N ALA A 126 -18.38 10.53 -2.92
CA ALA A 126 -18.97 10.82 -4.22
C ALA A 126 -18.17 11.93 -4.91
N GLN A 127 -17.67 11.67 -6.13
CA GLN A 127 -17.29 12.60 -7.22
C GLN A 127 -16.35 11.85 -8.17
N GLY A 128 -16.44 11.89 -9.50
CA GLY A 128 -17.28 12.63 -10.43
C GLY A 128 -16.75 12.29 -11.83
N GLY A 129 -17.50 11.51 -12.60
CA GLY A 129 -17.11 11.07 -13.93
C GLY A 129 -17.72 11.98 -14.99
N GLU A 130 -17.00 13.02 -15.44
CA GLU A 130 -17.51 13.90 -16.51
C GLU A 130 -16.45 14.52 -17.44
N LEU A 131 -15.17 14.10 -17.39
CA LEU A 131 -14.12 14.68 -18.23
C LEU A 131 -13.84 13.95 -19.56
N MET A 132 -14.50 12.81 -19.84
CA MET A 132 -14.08 11.90 -20.92
C MET A 132 -14.90 11.96 -22.22
N SER A 133 -15.65 13.05 -22.48
CA SER A 133 -16.57 13.15 -23.63
C SER A 133 -16.18 14.20 -24.68
N ASN A 134 -15.42 15.24 -24.30
CA ASN A 134 -15.18 16.41 -25.17
C ASN A 134 -13.91 16.34 -26.02
N ALA A 135 -13.04 15.34 -25.82
CA ALA A 135 -11.79 15.18 -26.57
C ALA A 135 -11.96 14.50 -27.94
N LEU A 136 -13.08 13.80 -28.19
CA LEU A 136 -13.21 12.91 -29.36
C LEU A 136 -13.68 13.59 -30.66
N LYS A 137 -14.09 14.88 -30.62
CA LYS A 137 -14.82 15.51 -31.74
C LYS A 137 -13.94 16.29 -32.73
N ARG A 138 -12.61 16.27 -32.58
CA ARG A 138 -11.70 17.12 -33.37
C ARG A 138 -10.51 16.33 -33.93
N GLN A 139 -10.77 15.41 -34.85
CA GLN A 139 -9.72 14.86 -35.72
C GLN A 139 -10.14 15.02 -37.19
N ARG A 140 -9.44 15.91 -37.91
CA ARG A 140 -9.46 16.00 -39.36
C ARG A 140 -8.04 15.71 -39.88
N GLY A 141 -7.97 14.79 -40.84
CA GLY A 141 -7.01 14.76 -41.96
C GLY A 141 -5.51 14.65 -41.63
N PHE A 142 -4.96 13.46 -41.79
CA PHE A 142 -3.52 13.17 -41.65
C PHE A 142 -2.68 13.77 -42.78
N SER A 143 -1.70 14.61 -42.41
CA SER A 143 -0.53 14.95 -43.23
C SER A 143 0.65 14.02 -42.91
N LEU A 144 1.46 13.66 -43.90
CA LEU A 144 2.66 12.80 -43.77
C LEU A 144 3.59 13.11 -42.57
N PRO A 145 3.96 14.38 -42.25
CA PRO A 145 4.75 14.66 -41.05
C PRO A 145 4.01 14.32 -39.73
N GLU A 146 2.68 14.42 -39.73
CA GLU A 146 1.82 14.05 -38.60
C GLU A 146 1.88 12.55 -38.33
N THR A 147 1.91 11.72 -39.40
CA THR A 147 2.03 10.26 -39.25
C THR A 147 3.37 9.85 -38.65
N VAL A 148 4.46 10.53 -39.01
CA VAL A 148 5.79 10.26 -38.47
C VAL A 148 5.87 10.71 -37.01
N LEU A 149 5.31 11.88 -36.69
CA LEU A 149 5.20 12.36 -35.31
C LEU A 149 4.32 11.42 -34.45
N ALA A 150 3.21 10.94 -35.01
CA ALA A 150 2.31 9.99 -34.35
C ALA A 150 2.96 8.62 -34.14
N MET A 151 3.73 8.10 -35.10
CA MET A 151 4.51 6.87 -34.91
C MET A 151 5.59 7.05 -33.84
N ALA A 152 6.32 8.18 -33.84
CA ALA A 152 7.32 8.45 -32.81
C ALA A 152 6.69 8.57 -31.41
N LEU A 153 5.56 9.27 -31.30
CA LEU A 153 4.77 9.36 -30.07
C LEU A 153 4.19 8.01 -29.66
N MET A 154 3.75 7.19 -30.60
CA MET A 154 3.25 5.83 -30.32
C MET A 154 4.38 4.95 -29.78
N VAL A 155 5.55 4.95 -30.41
CA VAL A 155 6.71 4.18 -29.93
C VAL A 155 7.14 4.67 -28.54
N LEU A 156 7.22 5.98 -28.32
CA LEU A 156 7.53 6.56 -27.00
C LEU A 156 6.49 6.16 -25.94
N THR A 157 5.21 6.28 -26.25
CA THR A 157 4.13 5.93 -25.33
C THR A 157 4.09 4.43 -25.06
N VAL A 158 4.22 3.57 -26.07
CA VAL A 158 4.27 2.10 -25.91
C VAL A 158 5.50 1.68 -25.10
N THR A 159 6.65 2.32 -25.28
CA THR A 159 7.86 2.00 -24.51
C THR A 159 7.73 2.47 -23.05
N ALA A 160 7.17 3.66 -22.82
CA ALA A 160 6.85 4.17 -21.48
C ALA A 160 5.78 3.31 -20.77
N LEU A 161 4.75 2.87 -21.50
CA LEU A 161 3.69 2.02 -21.00
C LEU A 161 4.18 0.59 -20.74
N GLY A 162 5.10 0.08 -21.57
CA GLY A 162 5.78 -1.20 -21.35
C GLY A 162 6.62 -1.21 -20.07
N GLY A 163 7.23 -0.09 -19.70
CA GLY A 163 7.87 0.11 -18.39
C GLY A 163 6.86 0.07 -17.23
N TYR A 164 5.72 0.74 -17.39
CA TYR A 164 4.64 0.77 -16.40
C TYR A 164 4.05 -0.63 -16.11
N GLN A 165 3.85 -1.44 -17.15
CA GLN A 165 3.32 -2.80 -16.99
C GLN A 165 4.28 -3.74 -16.24
N ARG A 166 5.59 -3.57 -16.41
CA ARG A 166 6.60 -4.36 -15.66
C ARG A 166 6.65 -3.97 -14.18
N GLY A 167 6.44 -2.69 -13.85
CA GLY A 167 6.33 -2.22 -12.46
C GLY A 167 5.12 -2.79 -11.72
N MET A 168 3.95 -2.82 -12.38
CA MET A 168 2.73 -3.45 -11.83
C MET A 168 2.90 -4.96 -11.60
N ALA A 169 3.55 -5.68 -12.53
CA ALA A 169 3.77 -7.12 -12.41
C ALA A 169 4.60 -7.49 -11.17
N GLN A 170 5.61 -6.69 -10.83
CA GLN A 170 6.40 -6.87 -9.61
C GLN A 170 5.57 -6.61 -8.34
N GLY A 171 4.70 -5.58 -8.35
CA GLY A 171 3.81 -5.27 -7.24
C GLY A 171 2.76 -6.36 -6.95
N ILE A 172 2.21 -6.99 -8.00
CA ILE A 172 1.24 -8.09 -7.86
C ILE A 172 1.88 -9.33 -7.20
N VAL A 173 3.12 -9.66 -7.56
CA VAL A 173 3.85 -10.79 -6.95
C VAL A 173 4.09 -10.53 -5.46
N GLN A 174 4.48 -9.31 -5.09
CA GLN A 174 4.71 -8.92 -3.70
C GLN A 174 3.43 -8.98 -2.84
N LEU A 175 2.30 -8.48 -3.37
CA LEU A 175 1.00 -8.53 -2.70
C LEU A 175 0.50 -9.98 -2.51
N ASN A 176 0.75 -10.85 -3.49
CA ASN A 176 0.37 -12.25 -3.37
C ASN A 176 1.17 -12.99 -2.30
N GLN A 177 2.47 -12.69 -2.13
CA GLN A 177 3.29 -13.26 -1.06
C GLN A 177 2.76 -12.88 0.33
N THR A 178 2.39 -11.61 0.53
CA THR A 178 1.84 -11.14 1.81
C THR A 178 0.49 -11.81 2.12
N ARG A 179 -0.36 -12.01 1.11
CA ARG A 179 -1.63 -12.74 1.27
C ARG A 179 -1.44 -14.20 1.65
N GLN A 180 -0.32 -14.85 1.29
CA GLN A 180 -0.05 -16.23 1.72
C GLN A 180 0.34 -16.26 3.20
N LEU A 181 1.27 -15.40 3.62
CA LEU A 181 1.69 -15.30 5.04
C LEU A 181 0.50 -15.01 5.97
N TRP A 182 -0.41 -14.13 5.53
CA TRP A 182 -1.63 -13.84 6.28
C TRP A 182 -2.56 -15.06 6.39
N ARG A 183 -2.70 -15.85 5.32
CA ARG A 183 -3.49 -17.10 5.34
C ARG A 183 -2.90 -18.14 6.28
N ASP A 184 -1.57 -18.25 6.32
CA ASP A 184 -0.89 -19.20 7.20
C ASP A 184 -0.99 -18.76 8.67
N ALA A 185 -0.74 -17.48 8.96
CA ALA A 185 -0.96 -16.91 10.30
C ALA A 185 -2.39 -17.11 10.80
N TRP A 186 -3.38 -16.94 9.92
CA TRP A 186 -4.78 -17.21 10.24
C TRP A 186 -5.03 -18.67 10.59
N ARG A 187 -4.45 -19.62 9.83
CA ARG A 187 -4.53 -21.07 10.13
C ARG A 187 -3.92 -21.41 11.48
N TYR A 188 -2.77 -20.82 11.83
CA TYR A 188 -2.14 -21.04 13.13
C TYR A 188 -2.98 -20.50 14.29
N SER A 189 -3.71 -19.41 14.10
CA SER A 189 -4.60 -18.86 15.14
C SER A 189 -5.84 -19.74 15.42
N GLN A 190 -6.22 -20.61 14.48
CA GLN A 190 -7.35 -21.54 14.67
C GLN A 190 -6.95 -22.86 15.33
N LEU A 191 -5.66 -23.17 15.38
CA LEU A 191 -5.16 -24.29 16.18
C LEU A 191 -5.04 -23.80 17.63
N SER A 192 -6.08 -24.04 18.41
CA SER A 192 -6.14 -23.77 19.84
C SER A 192 -4.87 -24.24 20.56
N ALA A 193 -4.37 -23.41 21.48
CA ALA A 193 -3.33 -23.80 22.43
C ALA A 193 -3.75 -25.09 23.17
N PRO A 194 -2.84 -26.05 23.40
CA PRO A 194 -3.16 -27.24 24.16
C PRO A 194 -3.74 -26.81 25.51
N ALA A 195 -4.90 -27.35 25.88
CA ALA A 195 -5.49 -27.13 27.19
C ALA A 195 -4.43 -27.50 28.23
N VAL A 196 -3.96 -26.51 29.00
CA VAL A 196 -3.12 -26.75 30.17
C VAL A 196 -4.00 -27.56 31.12
N ALA A 197 -3.78 -28.88 31.12
CA ALA A 197 -4.45 -29.81 32.00
C ALA A 197 -4.20 -29.34 33.43
N GLY A 198 -5.29 -28.92 34.09
CA GLY A 198 -5.26 -28.38 35.44
C GLY A 198 -4.57 -29.36 36.38
N THR A 199 -3.56 -28.87 37.08
CA THR A 199 -3.07 -29.49 38.29
C THR A 199 -4.16 -29.38 39.36
N PRO A 200 -4.61 -30.49 39.99
CA PRO A 200 -5.52 -30.40 41.11
C PRO A 200 -4.76 -29.90 42.33
N VAL A 201 -5.19 -28.76 42.88
CA VAL A 201 -4.85 -28.33 44.24
C VAL A 201 -5.93 -28.88 45.17
N ARG A 202 -5.75 -30.12 45.62
CA ARG A 202 -5.96 -30.63 46.99
C ARG A 202 -5.90 -32.16 46.99
#